data_AF-A0A7J4QQV1-F1
#
_entry.id   AF-A0A7J4QQV1-F1
#
_cell.length_a   1.000
_cell.length_b   1.000
_cell.length_c   1.000
_cell.angle_alpha   90.00
_cell.angle_beta   90.00
_cell.angle_gamma   90.00
#
_symmetry.space_group_name_H-M   'P 1'
#
loop_
_entity.id
_entity.type
_entity.pdbx_description
1 polymer ?
#
loop_
_entity_poly.entity_id
_entity_poly.type
_entity_poly.pdbx_seq_one_letter_code
_entity_poly.pdbx_strand_id
1 'polypeptide(L)'
;MQLGKRLLVVLIVTLFCTSAASAGPAETVDAGVVFGGQSTEANMSAASTMNLSDFPTIVEVYTATWCSNCVDVEHALDDVESNLSMQQYHTHRSISEVQDP
;
A
#
# COMPACT_ATOMS: atom_id res chain seq x y z
N MET A 1 -3.47 16.79 45.34
CA MET A 1 -3.30 17.41 44.00
C MET A 1 -2.25 16.72 43.12
N GLN A 2 -1.22 16.05 43.67
CA GLN A 2 -0.18 15.41 42.84
C GLN A 2 -0.54 14.01 42.28
N LEU A 3 -1.34 13.21 43.00
CA LEU A 3 -1.67 11.84 42.57
C LEU A 3 -2.56 11.82 41.32
N GLY A 4 -3.59 12.67 41.25
CA GLY A 4 -4.46 12.77 40.07
C GLY A 4 -3.74 13.30 38.83
N LYS A 5 -2.73 14.18 39.01
CA LYS A 5 -1.89 14.68 37.92
C LYS A 5 -0.98 13.59 37.34
N ARG A 6 -0.43 12.72 38.20
CA ARG A 6 0.37 11.56 37.78
C ARG A 6 -0.50 10.52 37.06
N LEU A 7 -1.71 10.27 37.55
CA LEU A 7 -2.65 9.35 36.90
C LEU A 7 -3.06 9.84 35.50
N LEU A 8 -3.34 11.14 35.37
CA LEU A 8 -3.68 11.76 34.08
C LEU A 8 -2.52 11.63 33.07
N VAL A 9 -1.29 11.86 33.52
CA VAL A 9 -0.10 11.73 32.65
C VAL A 9 0.11 10.27 32.22
N VAL A 10 -0.06 9.30 33.12
CA VAL A 10 0.02 7.87 32.76
C VAL A 10 -1.06 7.50 31.74
N LEU A 11 -2.29 7.96 31.93
CA LEU A 11 -3.40 7.69 31.01
C LEU A 11 -3.13 8.25 29.60
N ILE A 12 -2.62 9.48 29.52
CA ILE A 12 -2.26 10.12 28.25
C ILE A 12 -1.14 9.34 27.55
N VAL A 13 -0.07 8.99 28.28
CA VAL A 13 1.05 8.23 27.73
C VAL A 13 0.61 6.86 27.21
N THR A 14 -0.27 6.16 27.94
CA THR A 14 -0.80 4.86 27.47
C THR A 14 -1.68 4.98 26.23
N LEU A 15 -2.36 6.11 26.01
CA LEU A 15 -3.20 6.32 24.83
C LEU A 15 -2.38 6.55 23.55
N PHE A 16 -1.19 7.13 23.67
CA PHE A 16 -0.33 7.43 22.52
C PHE A 16 0.58 6.26 22.09
N CYS A 17 0.73 5.22 22.93
CA CYS A 17 1.59 4.07 22.63
C CYS A 17 0.90 2.91 21.88
N THR A 18 -0.39 3.01 21.54
CA THR A 18 -1.14 1.87 20.93
C THR A 18 -1.16 1.84 19.41
N SER A 19 -0.38 2.66 18.70
CA SER A 19 -0.28 2.56 17.23
C SER A 19 0.64 1.39 16.83
N ALA A 20 0.21 0.16 17.11
CA ALA A 20 0.71 -0.99 16.37
C ALA A 20 0.12 -0.91 14.96
N ALA A 21 0.86 -0.29 14.04
CA ALA A 21 0.51 -0.33 12.62
C ALA A 21 0.77 -1.76 12.13
N SER A 22 -0.23 -2.64 12.28
CA SER A 22 -0.23 -3.95 11.64
C SER A 22 -0.68 -3.78 10.19
N ALA A 23 0.06 -4.34 9.25
CA ALA A 23 -0.44 -4.47 7.88
C ALA A 23 -1.79 -5.18 7.90
N GLY A 24 -2.74 -4.68 7.09
CA GLY A 24 -4.02 -5.36 6.87
C GLY A 24 -3.82 -6.75 6.26
N PRO A 25 -4.88 -7.57 6.20
CA PRO A 25 -4.84 -8.80 5.42
C PRO A 25 -4.49 -8.48 3.95
N ALA A 26 -3.89 -9.43 3.24
CA ALA A 26 -3.67 -9.29 1.82
C ALA A 26 -5.01 -9.12 1.10
N GLU A 27 -5.12 -8.07 0.29
CA GLU A 27 -6.33 -7.81 -0.50
C GLU A 27 -6.40 -8.78 -1.68
N THR A 28 -7.61 -9.24 -1.98
CA THR A 28 -7.84 -10.08 -3.18
C THR A 28 -7.81 -9.18 -4.40
N VAL A 29 -6.84 -9.42 -5.29
CA VAL A 29 -6.79 -8.73 -6.58
C VAL A 29 -7.77 -9.43 -7.53
N ASP A 30 -8.89 -8.75 -7.84
CA ASP A 30 -9.96 -9.25 -8.74
C ASP A 30 -9.46 -9.49 -10.18
N ALA A 31 -8.26 -8.99 -10.50
CA ALA A 31 -7.62 -9.11 -11.80
C ALA A 31 -6.85 -10.44 -11.98
N GLY A 32 -6.62 -11.24 -10.93
CA GLY A 32 -5.75 -12.41 -11.02
C GLY A 32 -4.27 -12.05 -11.23
N VAL A 33 -3.46 -12.98 -11.77
CA VAL A 33 -2.01 -12.76 -11.95
C VAL A 33 -1.74 -11.85 -13.14
N VAL A 34 -0.92 -10.82 -12.96
CA VAL A 34 -0.62 -9.83 -13.99
C VAL A 34 0.69 -10.13 -14.71
N PHE A 35 0.63 -10.19 -16.05
CA PHE A 35 1.78 -10.33 -16.93
C PHE A 35 1.80 -9.17 -17.93
N GLY A 36 2.69 -8.21 -17.70
CA GLY A 36 2.88 -7.07 -18.60
C GLY A 36 1.64 -6.21 -18.80
N GLY A 37 0.69 -6.21 -17.84
CA GLY A 37 -0.57 -5.47 -17.91
C GLY A 37 -1.78 -6.25 -18.43
N GLN A 38 -1.62 -7.54 -18.80
CA GLN A 38 -2.76 -8.47 -18.88
C GLN A 38 -2.92 -9.16 -17.55
N SER A 39 -4.13 -9.57 -17.23
CA SER A 39 -4.40 -10.29 -16.01
C SER A 39 -5.38 -11.44 -16.26
N THR A 40 -5.19 -12.55 -15.56
CA THR A 40 -6.08 -13.72 -15.65
C THR A 40 -6.14 -14.44 -14.32
N GLU A 41 -7.29 -15.05 -14.03
CA GLU A 41 -7.46 -15.91 -12.88
C GLU A 41 -6.45 -17.05 -12.90
N ALA A 42 -5.74 -17.25 -11.78
CA ALA A 42 -4.68 -18.24 -11.67
C ALA A 42 -5.17 -19.69 -11.87
N ASN A 43 -6.45 -19.95 -11.63
CA ASN A 43 -7.07 -21.27 -11.78
C ASN A 43 -7.65 -21.51 -13.19
N MET A 44 -7.51 -20.56 -14.12
CA MET A 44 -8.02 -20.67 -15.48
C MET A 44 -6.89 -20.51 -16.51
N SER A 45 -6.92 -21.34 -17.55
CA SER A 45 -6.09 -21.12 -18.73
C SER A 45 -6.80 -20.15 -19.66
N ALA A 46 -6.16 -19.02 -19.96
CA ALA A 46 -6.67 -18.00 -20.88
C ALA A 46 -5.61 -17.65 -21.93
N ALA A 47 -6.08 -17.24 -23.11
CA ALA A 47 -5.23 -16.71 -24.18
C ALA A 47 -5.90 -15.45 -24.74
N SER A 48 -5.19 -14.33 -24.61
CA SER A 48 -5.68 -13.00 -25.00
C SER A 48 -4.58 -12.27 -25.76
N THR A 49 -4.95 -11.65 -26.87
CA THR A 49 -4.06 -10.84 -27.69
C THR A 49 -4.49 -9.39 -27.59
N MET A 50 -3.59 -8.52 -27.13
CA MET A 50 -3.80 -7.07 -27.06
C MET A 50 -2.64 -6.36 -27.75
N ASN A 51 -2.88 -5.19 -28.35
CA ASN A 51 -1.78 -4.40 -28.90
C ASN A 51 -0.98 -3.80 -27.74
N LEU A 52 0.32 -3.60 -27.95
CA LEU A 52 1.20 -2.99 -26.94
C LEU A 52 0.70 -1.61 -26.48
N SER A 53 0.06 -0.85 -27.37
CA SER A 53 -0.52 0.47 -27.09
C SER A 53 -1.73 0.44 -26.16
N ASP A 54 -2.40 -0.71 -26.06
CA ASP A 54 -3.66 -0.86 -25.34
C ASP A 54 -3.42 -1.32 -23.90
N PHE A 55 -2.16 -1.62 -23.55
CA PHE A 55 -1.78 -2.03 -22.20
C PHE A 55 -1.74 -0.83 -21.25
N PRO A 56 -2.28 -0.98 -20.02
CA PRO A 56 -2.05 0.00 -18.97
C PRO A 56 -0.57 0.00 -18.57
N THR A 57 -0.08 1.16 -18.15
CA THR A 57 1.25 1.24 -17.54
C THR A 57 1.21 0.60 -16.16
N ILE A 58 2.10 -0.34 -15.88
CA ILE A 58 2.20 -0.99 -14.56
C ILE A 58 3.19 -0.22 -13.68
N VAL A 59 2.76 0.15 -12.48
CA VAL A 59 3.59 0.80 -11.47
C VAL A 59 3.55 -0.01 -10.18
N GLU A 60 4.71 -0.49 -9.74
CA GLU A 60 4.89 -1.14 -8.44
C GLU A 60 5.38 -0.11 -7.44
N VAL A 61 4.58 0.15 -6.42
CA VAL A 61 4.86 1.13 -5.37
C VAL A 61 5.31 0.38 -4.12
N TYR A 62 6.61 0.40 -3.85
CA TYR A 62 7.16 -0.10 -2.60
C TYR A 62 7.06 1.00 -1.56
N THR A 63 6.23 0.78 -0.54
CA THR A 63 5.78 1.82 0.40
C THR A 63 5.70 1.26 1.81
N ALA A 64 5.41 2.11 2.79
CA ALA A 64 5.06 1.68 4.12
C ALA A 64 4.20 2.72 4.84
N THR A 65 3.32 2.25 5.73
CA THR A 65 2.45 3.13 6.54
C THR A 65 3.22 4.03 7.51
N TRP A 66 4.50 3.75 7.74
CA TRP A 66 5.42 4.53 8.57
C TRP A 66 6.39 5.39 7.74
N CYS A 67 6.35 5.30 6.40
CA CYS A 67 7.21 6.06 5.51
C CYS A 67 6.56 7.39 5.13
N SER A 68 6.95 8.47 5.80
CA SER A 68 6.43 9.82 5.50
C SER A 68 6.80 10.32 4.10
N ASN A 69 8.02 10.02 3.62
CA ASN A 69 8.45 10.40 2.28
C ASN A 69 7.67 9.68 1.18
N CYS A 70 7.11 8.50 1.46
CA CYS A 70 6.36 7.72 0.49
C CYS A 70 4.98 8.33 0.21
N VAL A 71 4.40 9.05 1.18
CA VAL A 71 3.08 9.69 1.06
C VAL A 71 3.03 10.70 -0.09
N ASP A 72 4.09 11.51 -0.25
CA ASP A 72 4.15 12.49 -1.34
C ASP A 72 4.23 11.82 -2.72
N VAL A 73 4.91 10.67 -2.79
CA VAL A 73 5.03 9.89 -4.03
C VAL A 73 3.70 9.21 -4.36
N GLU A 74 3.01 8.64 -3.36
CA GLU A 74 1.69 8.02 -3.56
C GLU A 74 0.67 9.03 -4.09
N HIS A 75 0.57 10.21 -3.48
CA HIS A 75 -0.33 11.26 -3.99
C HIS A 75 0.03 11.70 -5.42
N ALA A 76 1.33 11.83 -5.72
CA ALA A 76 1.76 12.20 -7.07
C ALA A 76 1.41 11.11 -8.11
N LEU A 77 1.45 9.83 -7.73
CA LEU A 77 1.05 8.74 -8.62
C LEU A 77 -0.47 8.68 -8.80
N ASP A 78 -1.26 8.93 -7.74
CA ASP A 78 -2.73 9.03 -7.82
C ASP A 78 -3.16 10.14 -8.81
N ASP A 79 -2.47 11.29 -8.76
CA ASP A 79 -2.69 12.38 -9.71
C ASP A 79 -2.39 11.95 -11.16
N VAL A 80 -1.36 11.15 -11.38
CA VAL A 80 -1.01 10.62 -12.71
C VAL A 80 -2.03 9.59 -13.19
N GLU A 81 -2.45 8.66 -12.33
CA GLU A 81 -3.47 7.65 -12.64
C GLU A 81 -4.80 8.28 -13.04
N SER A 82 -5.17 9.43 -12.46
CA SER A 82 -6.37 10.15 -12.85
C SER A 82 -6.37 10.67 -14.31
N ASN A 83 -5.18 10.80 -14.92
CA ASN A 83 -4.99 11.37 -16.26
C ASN A 83 -4.51 10.35 -17.30
N LEU A 84 -3.94 9.22 -16.88
CA LEU A 84 -3.32 8.21 -17.76
C LEU A 84 -3.77 6.81 -17.37
N SER A 85 -3.88 5.91 -18.36
CA SER A 85 -4.15 4.49 -18.11
C SER A 85 -2.97 3.83 -17.38
N MET A 86 -3.08 3.75 -16.06
CA MET A 86 -2.09 3.20 -15.15
C MET A 86 -2.77 2.19 -14.22
N GLN A 87 -2.02 1.17 -13.81
CA GLN A 87 -2.41 0.25 -12.76
C GLN A 87 -1.32 0.23 -11.70
N GLN A 88 -1.64 0.70 -10.50
CA GLN A 88 -0.73 0.73 -9.36
C GLN A 88 -0.85 -0.56 -8.52
N TYR A 89 0.29 -1.04 -8.00
CA TYR A 89 0.38 -2.13 -7.04
C TYR A 89 1.20 -1.70 -5.82
N HIS A 90 0.53 -1.50 -4.69
CA HIS A 90 1.18 -1.02 -3.47
C HIS A 90 1.65 -2.20 -2.61
N THR A 91 2.96 -2.38 -2.51
CA THR A 91 3.58 -3.34 -1.62
C THR A 91 3.99 -2.64 -0.34
N HIS A 92 3.21 -2.85 0.72
CA HIS A 92 3.48 -2.28 2.03
C HIS A 92 4.48 -3.13 2.81
N ARG A 93 5.62 -2.53 3.14
CA ARG A 93 6.70 -3.15 3.92
C ARG A 93 6.41 -3.07 5.42
N SER A 94 6.76 -4.12 6.15
CA SER A 94 6.63 -4.12 7.61
C SER A 94 7.72 -3.28 8.27
N ILE A 95 7.38 -2.58 9.36
CA ILE A 95 8.34 -1.78 10.15
C ILE A 95 9.45 -2.62 10.79
N SER A 96 9.23 -3.93 10.92
CA SER A 96 10.23 -4.85 11.49
C SER A 96 11.25 -5.34 10.47
N GLU A 97 11.12 -4.96 9.21
CA GLU A 97 12.08 -5.31 8.16
C GLU A 97 13.30 -4.37 8.17
N VAL A 98 14.43 -4.90 7.72
CA VAL A 98 15.75 -4.24 7.82
C VAL A 98 16.10 -3.32 6.64
N GLN A 99 15.29 -3.29 5.58
CA GLN A 99 15.47 -2.34 4.48
C GLN A 99 14.33 -1.31 4.55
N ASP A 100 14.65 -0.07 4.23
CA ASP A 100 13.61 0.93 3.98
C ASP A 100 12.81 0.54 2.73
N PRO A 101 11.51 0.92 2.65
CA PRO A 101 10.72 0.79 1.44
C PRO A 101 11.33 1.54 0.26
#